data_AF-A0A8H8MKR0-F1
#
_entry.id   AF-A0A8H8MKR0-F1
#
_cell.length_a   1.000
_cell.length_b   1.000
_cell.length_c   1.000
_cell.angle_alpha   90.00
_cell.angle_beta   90.00
_cell.angle_gamma   90.00
#
_symmetry.space_group_name_H-M   'P 1'
#
loop_
_entity.id
_entity.type
_entity.pdbx_description
1 polymer ?
#
loop_
_entity_poly.entity_id
_entity_poly.type
_entity_poly.pdbx_seq_one_letter_code
_entity_poly.pdbx_strand_id
1 'polypeptide(L)'
;MRFSPRRQPSYEVVDVKEVKPIIIESATESVQIMRISDRLVVANSAYELKRCATISDYRHALIAARAQYMRDINPANELLCEGWKLTVMRKGEQTRLLVSYTAQPALVNGKPGVRLPPFIDALNEI
;
A
#
# COMPACT_ATOMS: atom_id res chain seq x y z
N MET A 1 -4.49 -16.56 -44.59
CA MET A 1 -3.68 -16.83 -43.38
C MET A 1 -4.47 -16.37 -42.16
N ARG A 2 -4.81 -17.27 -41.24
CA ARG A 2 -5.52 -16.94 -39.98
C ARG A 2 -4.45 -16.80 -38.90
N PHE A 3 -4.12 -15.57 -38.51
CA PHE A 3 -3.25 -15.35 -37.36
C PHE A 3 -4.03 -15.68 -36.10
N SER A 4 -3.74 -16.82 -35.46
CA SER A 4 -4.20 -17.02 -34.08
C SER A 4 -3.49 -15.98 -33.20
N PRO A 5 -4.17 -15.24 -32.34
CA PRO A 5 -3.50 -14.35 -31.39
C PRO A 5 -2.51 -15.20 -30.59
N ARG A 6 -1.22 -14.82 -30.60
CA ARG A 6 -0.21 -15.43 -29.73
C ARG A 6 -0.78 -15.41 -28.32
N ARG A 7 -0.91 -16.58 -27.68
CA ARG A 7 -1.28 -16.67 -26.26
C ARG A 7 -0.32 -15.79 -25.48
N GLN A 8 -0.78 -14.61 -25.07
CA GLN A 8 0.00 -13.81 -24.16
C GLN A 8 -0.08 -14.50 -22.80
N PRO A 9 1.05 -14.70 -22.12
CA PRO A 9 1.02 -15.22 -20.76
C PRO A 9 0.18 -14.30 -19.88
N SER A 10 -0.64 -14.88 -19.01
CA SER A 10 -1.35 -14.13 -17.98
C SER A 10 -0.39 -13.74 -16.86
N TYR A 11 -0.75 -12.74 -16.06
CA TYR A 11 -0.05 -12.50 -14.81
C TYR A 11 -0.34 -13.63 -13.84
N GLU A 12 0.71 -14.23 -13.29
CA GLU A 12 0.65 -15.24 -12.24
C GLU A 12 1.05 -14.61 -10.91
N VAL A 13 0.35 -14.94 -9.83
CA VAL A 13 0.71 -14.50 -8.48
C VAL A 13 1.91 -15.32 -8.01
N VAL A 14 3.00 -14.64 -7.69
CA VAL A 14 4.26 -15.28 -7.27
C VAL A 14 4.42 -15.19 -5.75
N ASP A 15 4.01 -14.08 -5.14
CA ASP A 15 4.10 -13.90 -3.70
C ASP A 15 2.97 -12.99 -3.17
N VAL A 16 2.64 -13.17 -1.90
CA VAL A 16 1.69 -12.35 -1.15
C VAL A 16 2.24 -12.09 0.23
N LYS A 17 2.44 -10.82 0.56
CA LYS A 17 2.76 -10.37 1.92
C LYS A 17 1.63 -9.48 2.44
N GLU A 18 1.30 -9.64 3.71
CA GLU A 18 0.19 -8.91 4.33
C GLU A 18 0.51 -8.53 5.77
N VAL A 19 0.10 -7.33 6.12
CA VAL A 19 0.03 -6.81 7.48
C VAL A 19 -1.42 -6.46 7.74
N LYS A 20 -2.03 -7.16 8.71
CA LYS A 20 -3.40 -6.84 9.14
C LYS A 20 -3.46 -5.44 9.74
N PRO A 21 -4.59 -4.74 9.62
CA PRO A 21 -4.75 -3.42 10.20
C PRO A 21 -4.45 -3.44 11.70
N ILE A 22 -3.47 -2.64 12.11
CA ILE A 22 -3.08 -2.47 13.52
C ILE A 22 -3.31 -1.03 13.95
N ILE A 23 -3.65 -0.81 15.22
CA ILE A 23 -3.77 0.53 15.78
C ILE A 23 -2.38 1.16 15.81
N ILE A 24 -2.29 2.37 15.28
CA ILE A 24 -1.09 3.18 15.34
C ILE A 24 -1.23 4.13 16.52
N GLU A 25 -0.42 3.92 17.56
CA GLU A 25 -0.34 4.87 18.65
C GLU A 25 0.22 6.21 18.14
N SER A 26 -0.50 7.28 18.46
CA SER A 26 -0.09 8.64 18.14
C SER A 26 1.16 8.99 18.94
N ALA A 27 2.35 9.00 18.32
CA ALA A 27 3.60 9.31 19.01
C ALA A 27 3.71 10.75 19.55
N THR A 28 2.72 11.60 19.29
CA THR A 28 2.75 13.02 19.65
C THR A 28 1.58 13.36 20.57
N GLU A 29 1.88 13.74 21.81
CA GLU A 29 0.92 14.17 22.83
C GLU A 29 0.10 15.42 22.45
N SER A 30 0.46 16.09 21.34
CA SER A 30 -0.19 17.31 20.85
C SER A 30 -1.28 17.09 19.79
N VAL A 31 -1.58 15.84 19.43
CA VAL A 31 -2.58 15.51 18.39
C VAL A 31 -3.94 15.25 19.03
N GLN A 32 -4.91 16.12 18.75
CA GLN A 32 -6.29 15.94 19.20
C GLN A 32 -7.15 15.37 18.06
N ILE A 33 -7.78 14.22 18.29
CA ILE A 33 -8.69 13.62 17.31
C ILE A 33 -9.99 14.42 17.24
N MET A 34 -10.33 14.93 16.07
CA MET A 34 -11.58 15.68 15.83
C MET A 34 -12.68 14.79 15.27
N ARG A 35 -12.34 13.94 14.30
CA ARG A 35 -13.26 12.99 13.67
C ARG A 35 -12.53 11.71 13.31
N ILE A 36 -13.24 10.60 13.38
CA ILE A 36 -12.76 9.29 12.98
C ILE A 36 -13.77 8.71 11.99
N SER A 37 -13.28 8.07 10.93
CA SER A 37 -14.13 7.26 10.06
C SER A 37 -14.68 6.05 10.83
N ASP A 38 -15.96 5.73 10.63
CA ASP A 38 -16.61 4.57 11.23
C ASP A 38 -16.10 3.23 10.67
N ARG A 39 -15.35 3.27 9.56
CA ARG A 39 -14.92 2.07 8.82
C ARG A 39 -13.46 2.16 8.42
N LEU A 40 -12.90 0.98 8.17
CA LEU A 40 -11.67 0.86 7.41
C LEU A 40 -11.96 1.14 5.94
N VAL A 41 -11.13 1.97 5.33
CA VAL A 41 -11.16 2.27 3.91
C VAL A 41 -10.01 1.54 3.25
N VAL A 42 -10.25 1.00 2.06
CA VAL A 42 -9.28 0.24 1.27
C VAL A 42 -9.04 0.97 -0.04
N ALA A 43 -7.77 1.23 -0.38
CA ALA A 43 -7.38 1.70 -1.71
C ALA A 43 -6.42 0.71 -2.36
N ASN A 44 -6.56 0.54 -3.67
CA ASN A 44 -5.75 -0.37 -4.45
C ASN A 44 -4.91 0.42 -5.45
N SER A 45 -3.60 0.28 -5.38
CA SER A 45 -2.65 0.88 -6.32
C SER A 45 -1.84 -0.20 -7.02
N ALA A 46 -1.75 -0.13 -8.35
CA ALA A 46 -0.97 -1.05 -9.14
C ALA A 46 0.30 -0.38 -9.66
N TYR A 47 1.43 -1.08 -9.55
CA TYR A 47 2.74 -0.61 -10.00
C TYR A 47 3.36 -1.62 -10.94
N GLU A 48 3.82 -1.17 -12.10
CA GLU A 48 4.58 -2.00 -13.04
C GLU A 48 6.07 -1.76 -12.84
N LEU A 49 6.83 -2.84 -12.65
CA LEU A 49 8.26 -2.82 -12.43
C LEU A 49 9.00 -3.44 -13.62
N LYS A 50 10.21 -2.93 -13.84
CA LYS A 50 11.13 -3.45 -14.86
C LYS A 50 11.68 -4.82 -14.44
N ARG A 51 12.41 -5.47 -15.35
CA ARG A 51 13.15 -6.72 -15.05
C ARG A 51 14.05 -6.51 -13.84
N CYS A 52 14.04 -7.49 -12.92
CA CYS A 52 14.81 -7.51 -11.67
C CYS A 52 14.33 -6.48 -10.62
N ALA A 53 13.04 -6.52 -10.30
CA ALA A 53 12.51 -5.81 -9.14
C ALA A 53 13.29 -6.18 -7.87
N THR A 54 13.70 -5.17 -7.13
CA THR A 54 14.43 -5.29 -5.87
C THR A 54 13.50 -5.10 -4.68
N ILE A 55 13.94 -5.50 -3.48
CA ILE A 55 13.23 -5.22 -2.23
C ILE A 55 12.96 -3.71 -2.06
N SER A 56 13.89 -2.86 -2.54
CA SER A 56 13.71 -1.42 -2.51
C SER A 56 12.52 -0.96 -3.37
N ASP A 57 12.30 -1.57 -4.53
CA ASP A 57 11.16 -1.22 -5.40
C ASP A 57 9.83 -1.55 -4.72
N TYR A 58 9.78 -2.67 -3.98
CA TYR A 58 8.59 -3.06 -3.22
C TYR A 58 8.28 -2.08 -2.09
N ARG A 59 9.32 -1.66 -1.35
CA ARG A 59 9.19 -0.61 -0.33
C ARG A 59 8.71 0.71 -0.90
N HIS A 60 9.32 1.16 -2.00
CA HIS A 60 8.92 2.41 -2.66
C HIS A 60 7.48 2.35 -3.14
N ALA A 61 7.04 1.23 -3.71
CA ALA A 61 5.66 1.04 -4.13
C ALA A 61 4.68 1.14 -2.94
N LEU A 62 5.03 0.56 -1.79
CA LEU A 62 4.19 0.63 -0.59
C LEU A 62 4.15 2.05 0.02
N ILE A 63 5.28 2.76 0.04
CA ILE A 63 5.35 4.17 0.48
C ILE A 63 4.51 5.05 -0.45
N ALA A 64 4.64 4.85 -1.77
CA ALA A 64 3.87 5.58 -2.76
C ALA A 64 2.38 5.31 -2.63
N ALA A 65 1.97 4.06 -2.35
CA ALA A 65 0.59 3.70 -2.13
C ALA A 65 0.00 4.38 -0.91
N ARG A 66 0.73 4.42 0.22
CA ARG A 66 0.32 5.19 1.41
C ARG A 66 0.19 6.68 1.11
N ALA A 67 1.16 7.26 0.42
CA ALA A 67 1.12 8.68 0.06
C ALA A 67 -0.07 9.01 -0.86
N GLN A 68 -0.39 8.13 -1.79
CA GLN A 68 -1.58 8.25 -2.62
C GLN A 68 -2.87 8.12 -1.79
N TYR A 69 -2.95 7.10 -0.93
CA TYR A 69 -4.07 6.89 -0.01
C TYR A 69 -4.36 8.15 0.81
N MET A 70 -3.33 8.77 1.40
CA MET A 70 -3.48 10.00 2.18
C MET A 70 -4.00 11.19 1.37
N ARG A 71 -3.70 11.27 0.07
CA ARG A 71 -4.24 12.32 -0.82
C ARG A 71 -5.72 12.09 -1.13
N ASP A 72 -6.12 10.82 -1.27
CA ASP A 72 -7.47 10.45 -1.72
C ASP A 72 -8.52 10.56 -0.60
N ILE A 73 -8.12 10.50 0.67
CA ILE A 73 -9.02 10.53 1.84
C ILE A 73 -9.28 11.94 2.41
N ASN A 74 -8.93 13.01 1.69
CA ASN A 74 -9.19 14.41 2.09
C ASN A 74 -10.68 14.59 2.49
N PRO A 75 -11.00 15.18 3.66
CA PRO A 75 -10.15 16.01 4.53
C PRO A 75 -9.41 15.29 5.65
N ALA A 76 -9.42 13.96 5.73
CA ALA A 76 -8.63 13.26 6.74
C ALA A 76 -7.13 13.53 6.55
N ASN A 77 -6.41 13.68 7.66
CA ASN A 77 -5.00 14.05 7.68
C ASN A 77 -4.14 13.11 8.54
N GLU A 78 -4.73 12.10 9.19
CA GLU A 78 -4.02 11.08 9.97
C GLU A 78 -4.70 9.71 9.81
N LEU A 79 -3.95 8.62 10.08
CA LEU A 79 -4.47 7.25 10.08
C LEU A 79 -4.31 6.64 11.48
N LEU A 80 -5.42 6.24 12.09
CA LEU A 80 -5.40 5.64 13.44
C LEU A 80 -5.14 4.13 13.40
N CYS A 81 -5.46 3.51 12.28
CA CYS A 81 -5.22 2.11 12.02
C CYS A 81 -4.67 1.98 10.61
N GLU A 82 -3.62 1.20 10.42
CA GLU A 82 -3.03 0.97 9.09
C GLU A 82 -2.68 -0.52 8.92
N GLY A 83 -2.89 -1.01 7.70
CA GLY A 83 -2.54 -2.34 7.25
C GLY A 83 -2.38 -2.34 5.73
N TRP A 84 -1.74 -3.37 5.20
CA TRP A 84 -1.50 -3.45 3.77
C TRP A 84 -1.37 -4.89 3.30
N LYS A 85 -1.67 -5.10 2.03
CA LYS A 85 -1.42 -6.36 1.33
C LYS A 85 -0.68 -6.06 0.03
N LEU A 86 0.48 -6.65 -0.14
CA LEU A 86 1.28 -6.60 -1.34
C LEU A 86 1.13 -7.92 -2.08
N THR A 87 0.59 -7.88 -3.30
CA THR A 87 0.51 -9.04 -4.19
C THR A 87 1.51 -8.84 -5.32
N VAL A 88 2.50 -9.73 -5.40
CA VAL A 88 3.52 -9.73 -6.45
C VAL A 88 3.07 -10.65 -7.57
N MET A 89 2.96 -10.10 -8.78
CA MET A 89 2.57 -10.84 -9.97
C MET A 89 3.67 -10.79 -11.02
N ARG A 90 3.87 -11.88 -11.76
CA ARG A 90 4.84 -11.95 -12.85
C ARG A 90 4.16 -12.39 -14.15
N LYS A 91 4.60 -11.78 -15.26
CA LYS A 91 4.24 -12.17 -16.63
C LYS A 91 5.52 -12.21 -17.46
N GLY A 92 6.14 -13.38 -17.55
CA GLY A 92 7.48 -13.55 -18.10
C GLY A 92 8.50 -12.72 -17.32
N GLU A 93 8.89 -11.58 -17.89
CA GLU A 93 9.90 -10.68 -17.34
C GLU A 93 9.33 -9.39 -16.75
N GLN A 94 8.02 -9.17 -16.91
CA GLN A 94 7.30 -8.07 -16.30
C GLN A 94 6.88 -8.47 -14.89
N THR A 95 7.14 -7.59 -13.92
CA THR A 95 6.66 -7.73 -12.55
C THR A 95 5.63 -6.64 -12.29
N ARG A 96 4.49 -7.01 -11.74
CA ARG A 96 3.43 -6.09 -11.36
C ARG A 96 3.12 -6.27 -9.89
N LEU A 97 3.11 -5.17 -9.15
CA LEU A 97 2.65 -5.14 -7.77
C LEU A 97 1.22 -4.64 -7.73
N LEU A 98 0.40 -5.30 -6.92
CA LEU A 98 -0.87 -4.76 -6.46
C LEU A 98 -0.74 -4.51 -4.97
N VAL A 99 -0.80 -3.24 -4.57
CA VAL A 99 -0.80 -2.80 -3.18
C VAL A 99 -2.22 -2.47 -2.78
N SER A 100 -2.79 -3.24 -1.87
CA SER A 100 -4.06 -2.94 -1.20
C SER A 100 -3.75 -2.31 0.15
N TYR A 101 -3.89 -1.00 0.25
CA TYR A 101 -3.70 -0.25 1.48
C TYR A 101 -5.02 -0.16 2.24
N THR A 102 -5.04 -0.55 3.52
CA THR A 102 -6.23 -0.53 4.37
C THR A 102 -5.95 0.33 5.58
N ALA A 103 -6.76 1.35 5.83
CA ALA A 103 -6.56 2.20 7.00
C ALA A 103 -7.86 2.78 7.54
N GLN A 104 -7.82 3.32 8.76
CA GLN A 104 -8.91 4.11 9.34
C GLN A 104 -8.55 5.59 9.29
N PRO A 105 -9.15 6.36 8.36
CA PRO A 105 -8.93 7.79 8.27
C PRO A 105 -9.43 8.52 9.52
N ALA A 106 -8.66 9.50 9.97
CA ALA A 106 -9.06 10.46 10.99
C ALA A 106 -8.69 11.88 10.58
N LEU A 107 -9.51 12.82 11.05
CA LEU A 107 -9.17 14.23 11.06
C LEU A 107 -8.69 14.58 12.46
N VAL A 108 -7.47 15.06 12.55
CA VAL A 108 -6.84 15.49 13.79
C VAL A 108 -6.47 16.96 13.73
N ASN A 109 -6.52 17.63 14.88
CA ASN A 109 -5.97 18.95 15.08
C ASN A 109 -4.52 18.83 15.57
N GLY A 110 -3.60 19.58 14.95
CA GLY A 110 -2.16 19.47 15.16
C GLY A 110 -1.43 19.09 13.87
N LYS A 111 -0.10 18.89 13.97
CA LYS A 111 0.74 18.48 12.84
C LYS A 111 1.02 16.98 12.94
N PRO A 112 0.32 16.11 12.19
CA PRO A 112 0.60 14.69 12.20
C PRO A 112 2.03 14.43 11.72
N GLY A 113 2.67 13.43 12.29
CA GLY A 113 4.04 13.05 11.93
C GLY A 113 4.10 12.43 10.53
N VAL A 114 5.21 12.64 9.82
CA VAL A 114 5.48 11.87 8.58
C VAL A 114 5.86 10.46 8.99
N ARG A 115 5.05 9.47 8.60
CA ARG A 115 5.26 8.06 8.93
C ARG A 115 5.44 7.20 7.69
N LEU A 116 6.27 6.17 7.83
CA LEU A 116 6.34 5.07 6.88
C LEU A 116 5.19 4.09 7.13
N PRO A 117 4.79 3.30 6.12
CA PRO A 117 3.86 2.19 6.31
C PRO A 117 4.30 1.27 7.47
N PRO A 118 3.35 0.77 8.28
CA PRO A 118 3.68 -0.10 9.41
C PRO A 118 4.38 -1.38 8.93
N PHE A 119 5.35 -1.87 9.70
CA PHE A 119 6.10 -3.09 9.39
C PHE A 119 6.66 -3.17 7.96
N ILE A 120 7.07 -2.04 7.38
CA ILE A 120 7.69 -2.00 6.04
C ILE A 120 8.90 -2.94 5.90
N ASP A 121 9.55 -3.27 7.01
CA ASP A 121 10.69 -4.18 7.07
C ASP A 121 10.31 -5.66 6.87
N ALA A 122 9.03 -6.01 6.98
CA ALA A 122 8.53 -7.34 6.63
C ALA A 122 8.74 -7.68 5.14
N LEU A 123 9.01 -6.66 4.30
CA LEU A 123 9.36 -6.83 2.89
C LEU A 123 10.82 -7.26 2.68
N ASN A 124 11.68 -7.28 3.71
CA ASN A 124 13.07 -7.74 3.61
C ASN A 124 13.18 -9.26 3.35
N GLU A 125 12.10 -10.02 3.59
CA GLU A 125 12.03 -11.48 3.43
C GLU A 125 11.39 -11.90 2.09
N ILE A 126 11.56 -11.08 1.04
CA ILE A 126 11.05 -11.33 -0.33
C ILE A 126 12.21 -11.62 -1.27
#